data_AF-A0A6P0IU48-F1
#
_entry.id   AF-A0A6P0IU48-F1
#
_cell.length_a   1.000
_cell.length_b   1.000
_cell.length_c   1.000
_cell.angle_alpha   90.00
_cell.angle_beta   90.00
_cell.angle_gamma   90.00
#
_symmetry.space_group_name_H-M   'P 1'
#
loop_
_entity.id
_entity.type
_entity.pdbx_description
1 polymer ?
#
loop_
_entity_poly.entity_id
_entity_poly.type
_entity_poly.pdbx_seq_one_letter_code
_entity_poly.pdbx_strand_id
1 'polypeptide(L)'
;MKPQKNSNLFREESVEHLNSPEKLDQAMEVVSRQDWLPLSTLAGIVILGLIWSIFGKLPLNIKSKGVLIHPHKVVDVQSPVSGQLEQINVKEGDCVDRGFVLATIEPSDIQQKLQQQKERLTQLQSQSQLANTLQVASAGLSTQNLSHPSAA
;
A
#
# COMPACT_ATOMS: atom_id res chain seq x y z
N MET A 1 -60.04 -75.98 78.46
CA MET A 1 -59.97 -76.12 76.98
C MET A 1 -58.73 -75.41 76.45
N LYS A 2 -57.95 -76.05 75.55
CA LYS A 2 -57.00 -75.41 74.59
C LYS A 2 -57.84 -74.60 73.54
N PRO A 3 -57.31 -73.87 72.51
CA PRO A 3 -55.93 -73.60 72.04
C PRO A 3 -55.68 -72.12 71.52
N GLN A 4 -54.42 -71.66 71.34
CA GLN A 4 -53.67 -71.37 70.07
C GLN A 4 -53.75 -69.97 69.40
N LYS A 5 -52.54 -69.49 69.01
CA LYS A 5 -52.18 -68.50 67.96
C LYS A 5 -52.55 -67.03 68.27
N ASN A 6 -51.75 -65.98 67.99
CA ASN A 6 -50.79 -65.76 66.91
C ASN A 6 -49.72 -64.74 67.31
N SER A 7 -48.53 -64.97 66.76
CA SER A 7 -47.36 -64.10 66.71
C SER A 7 -47.66 -62.64 66.33
N ASN A 8 -47.46 -61.71 67.27
CA ASN A 8 -46.99 -60.36 66.95
C ASN A 8 -45.46 -60.36 67.12
N LEU A 9 -44.80 -60.98 66.14
CA LEU A 9 -43.34 -61.15 66.03
C LEU A 9 -42.65 -59.96 65.32
N PHE A 10 -43.34 -58.84 65.14
CA PHE A 10 -42.82 -57.66 64.48
C PHE A 10 -43.22 -56.43 65.28
N ARG A 11 -42.35 -56.12 66.23
CA ARG A 11 -41.97 -54.78 66.67
C ARG A 11 -42.65 -53.64 65.89
N GLU A 12 -43.72 -53.07 66.46
CA GLU A 12 -44.45 -51.91 65.92
C GLU A 12 -43.52 -50.71 65.66
N GLU A 13 -42.52 -50.49 66.52
CA GLU A 13 -41.47 -49.47 66.39
C GLU A 13 -40.52 -49.69 65.18
N SER A 14 -40.56 -50.82 64.48
CA SER A 14 -39.80 -51.03 63.23
C SER A 14 -40.66 -50.88 61.97
N VAL A 15 -41.98 -51.00 62.08
CA VAL A 15 -42.90 -50.83 60.95
C VAL A 15 -43.23 -49.35 60.73
N GLU A 16 -43.16 -48.55 61.79
CA GLU A 16 -43.40 -47.11 61.75
C GLU A 16 -42.20 -46.32 61.19
N HIS A 17 -40.98 -46.80 61.43
CA HIS A 17 -39.75 -46.23 60.87
C HIS A 17 -39.55 -46.51 59.36
N LEU A 18 -40.25 -47.48 58.78
CA LEU A 18 -40.19 -47.80 57.34
C LEU A 18 -41.25 -47.06 56.51
N ASN A 19 -42.25 -46.47 57.18
CA ASN A 19 -43.34 -45.71 56.55
C ASN A 19 -43.32 -44.23 56.91
N SER A 20 -42.17 -43.69 57.30
CA SER A 20 -41.90 -42.26 57.13
C SER A 20 -41.13 -42.08 55.82
N PRO A 21 -41.78 -42.19 54.64
CA PRO A 21 -41.22 -41.55 53.48
C PRO A 21 -41.22 -40.06 53.81
N GLU A 22 -40.24 -39.35 53.30
CA GLU A 22 -40.28 -37.90 53.25
C GLU A 22 -39.90 -37.14 54.53
N LYS A 23 -38.59 -37.00 54.72
CA LYS A 23 -38.02 -35.67 54.99
C LYS A 23 -37.45 -35.10 53.68
N LEU A 24 -38.25 -35.14 52.62
CA LEU A 24 -37.99 -34.51 51.33
C LEU A 24 -38.94 -33.33 51.07
N ASP A 25 -40.08 -33.26 51.76
CA ASP A 25 -40.95 -32.09 51.91
C ASP A 25 -40.65 -31.32 53.21
N GLN A 26 -39.38 -31.19 53.57
CA GLN A 26 -39.02 -29.85 54.02
C GLN A 26 -38.98 -29.02 52.75
N ALA A 27 -40.18 -28.66 52.28
CA ALA A 27 -40.43 -27.77 51.17
C ALA A 27 -39.44 -26.65 51.38
N MET A 28 -38.42 -26.70 50.53
CA MET A 28 -37.27 -25.84 50.52
C MET A 28 -37.79 -24.47 50.88
N GLU A 29 -37.52 -23.99 52.10
CA GLU A 29 -37.85 -22.61 52.45
C GLU A 29 -36.82 -21.80 51.68
N VAL A 30 -37.05 -21.68 50.37
CA VAL A 30 -36.25 -20.95 49.42
C VAL A 30 -36.48 -19.52 49.81
N VAL A 31 -35.67 -19.08 50.77
CA VAL A 31 -35.59 -17.71 51.27
C VAL A 31 -36.73 -17.37 52.21
N SER A 32 -36.51 -17.59 53.50
CA SER A 32 -37.29 -16.95 54.56
C SER A 32 -37.19 -15.42 54.41
N ARG A 33 -38.18 -14.67 54.91
CA ARG A 33 -38.24 -13.19 54.78
C ARG A 33 -36.98 -12.47 55.30
N GLN A 34 -36.22 -13.12 56.17
CA GLN A 34 -34.99 -12.58 56.77
C GLN A 34 -33.73 -12.91 55.96
N ASP A 35 -33.74 -14.01 55.18
CA ASP A 35 -32.62 -14.44 54.32
C ASP A 35 -32.56 -13.71 52.97
N TRP A 36 -33.54 -12.86 52.68
CA TRP A 36 -33.57 -12.07 51.45
C TRP A 36 -32.51 -10.94 51.43
N LEU A 37 -32.10 -10.43 52.60
CA LEU A 37 -31.06 -9.40 52.74
C LEU A 37 -29.68 -9.86 52.20
N PRO A 38 -29.11 -10.99 52.66
CA PRO A 38 -27.85 -11.47 52.10
C PRO A 38 -27.99 -11.90 50.64
N LEU A 39 -29.14 -12.47 50.25
CA LEU A 39 -29.38 -12.88 48.86
C LEU A 39 -29.45 -11.68 47.90
N SER A 40 -30.14 -10.60 48.31
CA SER A 40 -30.21 -9.34 47.57
C SER A 40 -28.83 -8.69 47.45
N THR A 41 -28.03 -8.74 48.52
CA THR A 41 -26.65 -8.23 48.51
C THR A 41 -25.80 -8.98 47.49
N LEU A 42 -25.85 -10.31 47.50
CA LEU A 42 -25.11 -11.15 46.56
C LEU A 42 -25.57 -10.90 45.12
N ALA A 43 -26.89 -10.85 44.90
CA ALA A 43 -27.47 -10.52 43.60
C ALA A 43 -27.05 -9.12 43.12
N GLY A 44 -27.01 -8.14 44.02
CA GLY A 44 -26.56 -6.78 43.73
C GLY A 44 -25.11 -6.73 43.26
N ILE A 45 -24.19 -7.45 43.91
CA ILE A 45 -22.78 -7.53 43.48
C ILE A 45 -22.66 -8.14 42.08
N VAL A 46 -23.40 -9.22 41.82
CA VAL A 46 -23.42 -9.87 40.50
C VAL A 46 -23.94 -8.90 39.44
N ILE A 47 -25.05 -8.21 39.71
CA ILE A 47 -25.64 -7.23 38.79
C ILE A 47 -24.67 -6.06 38.56
N LEU A 48 -23.98 -5.56 39.59
CA LEU A 48 -23.00 -4.49 39.46
C LEU A 48 -21.82 -4.91 38.56
N GLY A 49 -21.34 -6.15 38.72
CA GLY A 49 -20.31 -6.73 37.87
C GLY A 49 -20.76 -6.91 36.42
N LEU A 50 -22.00 -7.35 36.20
CA LEU A 50 -22.58 -7.47 34.86
C LEU A 50 -22.73 -6.11 34.18
N ILE A 51 -23.26 -5.12 34.90
CA ILE A 51 -23.36 -3.73 34.41
C ILE A 51 -21.96 -3.22 34.08
N TRP A 52 -21.00 -3.37 34.99
CA TRP A 52 -19.64 -2.90 34.75
C TRP A 52 -18.96 -3.64 33.59
N SER A 53 -19.25 -4.93 33.38
CA SER A 53 -18.75 -5.71 32.24
C SER A 53 -19.32 -5.24 30.90
N ILE A 54 -20.61 -4.90 30.87
CA ILE A 54 -21.29 -4.42 29.65
C ILE A 54 -20.87 -2.99 29.31
N PHE A 55 -20.74 -2.12 30.33
CA PHE A 55 -20.45 -0.69 30.13
C PHE A 55 -18.96 -0.34 30.21
N GLY A 56 -18.13 -1.20 30.80
CA GLY A 56 -16.69 -1.01 30.98
C GLY A 56 -15.96 -1.13 29.65
N LYS A 57 -15.55 0.00 29.09
CA LYS A 57 -14.64 0.03 27.94
C LYS A 57 -13.22 0.11 28.46
N LEU A 58 -12.36 -0.84 28.08
CA LEU A 58 -10.93 -0.79 28.35
C LEU A 58 -10.23 -0.06 27.19
N PRO A 59 -9.80 1.21 27.35
CA PRO A 59 -9.09 1.92 26.30
C PRO A 59 -7.68 1.34 26.15
N LEU A 60 -7.48 0.50 25.13
CA LEU A 60 -6.15 0.04 24.74
C LEU A 60 -5.46 1.14 23.94
N ASN A 61 -4.63 1.93 24.61
CA ASN A 61 -3.82 2.97 23.97
C ASN A 61 -2.47 2.37 23.57
N ILE A 62 -2.36 1.92 22.32
CA ILE A 62 -1.12 1.38 21.79
C ILE A 62 -0.33 2.54 21.17
N LYS A 63 0.73 2.97 21.85
CA LYS A 63 1.70 3.93 21.33
C LYS A 63 2.62 3.22 20.33
N SER A 64 2.17 3.11 19.09
CA SER A 64 2.98 2.58 17.98
C SER A 64 4.01 3.61 17.51
N LYS A 65 5.28 3.23 17.50
CA LYS A 65 6.34 4.02 16.86
C LYS A 65 6.29 3.76 15.35
N GLY A 66 5.52 4.58 14.63
CA GLY A 66 5.57 4.63 13.17
C GLY A 66 6.77 5.46 12.72
N VAL A 67 7.54 4.96 11.76
CA VAL A 67 8.51 5.79 11.02
C VAL A 67 7.77 6.47 9.89
N LEU A 68 7.85 7.81 9.85
CA LEU A 68 7.34 8.60 8.75
C LEU A 68 8.35 8.53 7.59
N ILE A 69 8.16 7.56 6.70
CA ILE A 69 8.94 7.45 5.47
C ILE A 69 8.38 8.48 4.50
N HIS A 70 9.08 9.61 4.33
CA HIS A 70 8.79 10.49 3.22
C HIS A 70 9.43 9.86 1.97
N PRO A 71 8.66 9.48 0.94
CA PRO A 71 9.20 8.98 -0.32
C PRO A 71 9.80 10.16 -1.11
N HIS A 72 10.83 10.81 -0.57
CA HIS A 72 11.64 11.73 -1.36
C HIS A 72 12.49 10.87 -2.29
N LYS A 73 12.01 10.69 -3.52
CA LYS A 73 12.89 10.31 -4.63
C LYS A 73 13.87 11.45 -4.82
N VAL A 74 15.05 11.32 -4.24
CA VAL A 74 16.20 12.12 -4.65
C VAL A 74 16.52 11.67 -6.07
N VAL A 75 16.17 12.51 -7.05
CA VAL A 75 16.53 12.29 -8.45
C VAL A 75 17.70 13.19 -8.74
N ASP A 76 18.83 12.58 -9.05
CA ASP A 76 20.00 13.32 -9.53
C ASP A 76 19.69 13.89 -10.92
N VAL A 77 19.81 15.20 -11.06
CA VAL A 77 19.55 15.91 -12.32
C VAL A 77 20.88 16.10 -13.02
N GLN A 78 21.16 15.23 -14.00
CA GLN A 78 22.37 15.30 -14.82
C GLN A 78 22.08 15.91 -16.18
N SER A 79 23.02 16.72 -16.68
CA SER A 79 22.97 17.21 -18.04
C SER A 79 23.27 16.07 -19.03
N PRO A 80 22.45 15.87 -20.08
CA PRO A 80 22.76 14.91 -21.15
C PRO A 80 23.94 15.36 -22.03
N VAL A 81 24.40 16.61 -21.90
CA VAL A 81 25.49 17.18 -22.69
C VAL A 81 26.57 17.73 -21.76
N SER A 82 27.81 17.33 -22.01
CA SER A 82 28.99 17.93 -21.39
C SER A 82 29.23 19.32 -21.98
N GLY A 83 29.37 20.33 -21.13
CA GLY A 83 29.61 21.71 -21.54
C GLY A 83 29.94 22.60 -20.34
N GLN A 84 30.35 23.83 -20.60
CA GLN A 84 30.62 24.78 -19.53
C GLN A 84 29.30 25.35 -18.99
N LEU A 85 29.17 25.42 -17.67
CA LEU A 85 28.03 26.07 -17.01
C LEU A 85 28.15 27.58 -17.21
N GLU A 86 27.19 28.19 -17.90
CA GLU A 86 27.11 29.65 -18.02
C GLU A 86 26.46 30.27 -16.78
N GLN A 87 25.29 29.74 -16.38
CA GLN A 87 24.47 30.32 -15.32
C GLN A 87 23.68 29.24 -14.58
N ILE A 88 23.54 29.43 -13.26
CA ILE A 88 22.71 28.61 -12.37
C ILE A 88 21.61 29.50 -11.81
N ASN A 89 20.35 29.12 -12.02
CA ASN A 89 19.16 29.91 -11.68
C ASN A 89 18.45 29.43 -10.41
N VAL A 90 19.07 28.51 -9.65
CA VAL A 90 18.45 27.88 -8.47
C VAL A 90 19.40 27.92 -7.27
N LYS A 91 18.83 28.03 -6.07
CA LYS A 91 19.56 27.95 -4.79
C LYS A 91 19.19 26.68 -4.03
N GLU A 92 20.04 26.29 -3.10
CA GLU A 92 19.78 25.15 -2.22
C GLU A 92 18.49 25.37 -1.42
N GLY A 93 17.56 24.42 -1.51
CA GLY A 93 16.27 24.46 -0.80
C GLY A 93 15.10 25.08 -1.56
N ASP A 94 15.30 25.55 -2.80
CA ASP A 94 14.20 26.09 -3.61
C ASP A 94 13.25 24.99 -4.13
N CYS A 95 11.95 25.30 -4.14
CA CYS A 95 10.93 24.47 -4.77
C CYS A 95 10.80 24.86 -6.26
N VAL A 96 11.07 23.90 -7.14
CA VAL A 96 11.04 24.10 -8.60
C VAL A 96 9.91 23.29 -9.24
N ASP A 97 9.18 23.93 -10.15
CA ASP A 97 8.12 23.30 -10.92
C ASP A 97 8.64 22.59 -12.18
N ARG A 98 7.80 21.71 -12.76
CA ARG A 98 8.15 21.03 -14.02
C ARG A 98 8.32 22.05 -15.15
N GLY A 99 9.47 21.99 -15.81
CA GLY A 99 9.82 22.91 -16.91
C GLY A 99 10.62 24.13 -16.47
N PHE A 100 10.94 24.26 -15.19
CA PHE A 100 11.84 25.31 -14.71
C PHE A 100 13.29 25.08 -15.17
N VAL A 101 13.94 26.14 -15.65
CA VAL A 101 15.32 26.10 -16.14
C VAL A 101 16.29 26.23 -14.96
N LEU A 102 16.91 25.12 -14.55
CA LEU A 102 17.84 25.08 -13.42
C LEU A 102 19.20 25.70 -13.75
N ALA A 103 19.74 25.39 -14.93
CA ALA A 103 21.03 25.86 -15.39
C ALA A 103 21.08 25.94 -16.91
N THR A 104 21.86 26.89 -17.43
CA THR A 104 22.19 27.02 -18.84
C THR A 104 23.61 26.53 -19.07
N ILE A 105 23.78 25.65 -20.04
CA ILE A 105 25.07 25.04 -20.41
C ILE A 105 25.38 25.47 -21.84
N GLU A 106 26.62 25.90 -22.07
CA GLU A 106 27.15 26.18 -23.40
C GLU A 106 28.01 24.99 -23.87
N PRO A 107 27.50 24.11 -24.75
CA PRO A 107 28.27 23.00 -25.27
C PRO A 107 29.07 23.41 -26.51
N SER A 108 30.38 23.63 -26.34
CA SER A 108 31.33 23.95 -27.42
C SER A 108 31.40 22.86 -28.50
N ASP A 109 31.30 21.58 -28.11
CA ASP A 109 31.37 20.44 -29.03
C ASP A 109 30.18 20.37 -30.00
N ILE A 110 28.99 20.79 -29.55
CA ILE A 110 27.78 20.78 -30.38
C ILE A 110 27.89 21.84 -31.49
N GLN A 111 28.43 23.01 -31.17
CA GLN A 111 28.69 24.08 -32.16
C GLN A 111 29.67 23.61 -33.24
N GLN A 112 30.77 22.96 -32.84
CA GLN A 112 31.77 22.43 -33.79
C GLN A 112 31.17 21.37 -34.73
N LYS A 113 30.36 20.44 -34.21
CA LYS A 113 29.66 19.44 -35.04
C LYS A 113 28.68 20.08 -36.00
N LEU A 114 27.92 21.08 -35.55
CA LEU A 114 26.98 21.82 -36.38
C LEU A 114 27.70 22.51 -37.54
N GLN A 115 28.84 23.13 -37.26
CA GLN A 115 29.64 23.80 -38.27
C GLN A 115 30.20 22.82 -39.30
N GLN A 116 30.77 21.70 -38.86
CA GLN A 116 31.25 20.65 -39.76
C GLN A 116 30.14 20.05 -40.63
N GLN A 117 28.93 19.84 -40.08
CA GLN A 117 27.80 19.32 -40.86
C GLN A 117 27.34 20.33 -41.92
N LYS A 118 27.29 21.62 -41.58
CA LYS A 118 26.96 22.68 -42.54
C LYS A 118 28.00 22.80 -43.65
N GLU A 119 29.29 22.72 -43.32
CA GLU A 119 30.37 22.72 -44.30
C GLU A 119 30.26 21.53 -45.25
N ARG A 120 30.01 20.33 -44.72
CA ARG A 120 29.77 19.13 -45.54
C ARG A 120 28.58 19.26 -46.47
N LEU A 121 27.46 19.83 -46.00
CA LEU A 121 26.29 20.07 -46.86
C LEU A 121 26.66 21.01 -48.00
N THR A 122 27.36 22.09 -47.69
CA THR A 122 27.80 23.07 -48.69
C THR A 122 28.72 22.43 -49.73
N GLN A 123 29.63 21.55 -49.28
CA GLN A 123 30.55 20.83 -50.16
C GLN A 123 29.85 19.79 -51.05
N LEU A 124 28.88 19.05 -50.51
CA LEU A 124 28.10 18.09 -51.30
C LEU A 124 27.23 18.81 -52.34
N GLN A 125 26.68 19.96 -51.97
CA GLN A 125 25.85 20.76 -52.85
C GLN A 125 26.67 21.32 -54.01
N SER A 126 27.88 21.84 -53.76
CA SER A 126 28.78 22.30 -54.83
C SER A 126 29.26 21.15 -55.72
N GLN A 127 29.53 19.97 -55.15
CA GLN A 127 29.88 18.78 -55.92
C GLN A 127 28.75 18.33 -56.85
N SER A 128 27.50 18.35 -56.37
CA SER A 128 26.33 17.99 -57.19
C SER A 128 26.12 18.97 -58.35
N GLN A 129 26.33 20.26 -58.10
CA GLN A 129 26.22 21.30 -59.13
C GLN A 129 27.29 21.09 -60.21
N LEU A 130 28.54 20.85 -59.81
CA LEU A 130 29.63 20.54 -60.74
C LEU A 130 29.32 19.29 -61.56
N ALA A 131 28.91 18.20 -60.91
CA ALA A 131 28.56 16.96 -61.60
C ALA A 131 27.43 17.16 -62.63
N ASN A 132 26.40 17.94 -62.27
CA ASN A 132 25.30 18.26 -63.18
C ASN A 132 25.79 19.10 -64.37
N THR A 133 26.59 20.15 -64.13
CA THR A 133 27.16 20.96 -65.22
C THR A 133 28.06 20.16 -66.17
N LEU A 134 28.85 19.22 -65.65
CA LEU A 134 29.70 18.34 -66.45
C LEU A 134 28.88 17.35 -67.29
N GLN A 135 27.78 16.81 -66.74
CA GLN A 135 26.86 15.95 -67.48
C GLN A 135 26.18 16.69 -68.63
N VAL A 136 25.70 17.92 -68.39
CA VAL A 136 25.07 18.74 -69.45
C VAL A 136 26.09 19.12 -70.53
N ALA A 137 27.31 19.48 -70.16
CA ALA A 137 28.37 19.82 -71.12
C ALA A 137 28.80 18.63 -71.98
N SER A 138 28.97 17.45 -71.39
CA SER A 138 29.36 16.22 -72.13
C SER A 138 28.26 15.70 -73.06
N ALA A 139 26.97 15.88 -72.71
CA ALA A 139 25.85 15.56 -73.58
C ALA A 139 25.82 16.45 -74.85
N GLY A 140 26.17 17.73 -74.74
CA GLY A 140 26.27 18.66 -75.87
C GLY A 140 27.42 18.35 -76.83
N LEU A 141 28.59 17.94 -76.28
CA LEU A 141 29.75 17.57 -77.10
C LEU A 141 29.51 16.29 -77.93
N SER A 142 28.73 15.34 -77.39
CA SER A 142 28.41 14.09 -78.10
C SER A 142 27.46 14.30 -79.27
N THR A 143 26.55 15.27 -79.19
CA THR A 143 25.62 15.60 -80.28
C THR A 143 26.31 16.39 -81.40
N GLN A 144 27.29 17.24 -81.07
CA GLN A 144 28.05 18.01 -82.06
C GLN A 144 29.01 17.17 -82.89
N ASN A 145 29.51 16.05 -82.34
CA ASN A 145 30.41 15.14 -83.06
C ASN A 145 29.65 14.12 -83.94
N LEU A 146 28.32 14.03 -83.82
CA LEU A 146 27.46 13.17 -84.66
C LEU A 146 26.93 13.91 -85.92
N SER A 147 27.20 15.22 -86.07
CA SER A 147 26.79 16.02 -87.23
C SER A 147 27.89 16.26 -88.28
N HIS A 148 29.08 15.68 -88.09
CA HIS A 148 30.10 15.61 -89.15
C HIS A 148 30.08 14.21 -89.79
N PRO A 149 29.45 14.01 -90.96
CA PRO A 149 29.62 12.79 -91.72
C PRO A 149 31.09 12.65 -92.12
N SER A 150 31.69 11.52 -91.73
CA SER A 150 32.88 10.94 -92.36
C SER A 150 32.58 10.73 -93.84
N ALA A 151 32.91 11.70 -94.68
CA ALA A 151 32.89 11.56 -96.13
C ALA A 151 34.18 12.13 -96.72
N ALA A 152 34.98 11.18 -97.25
CA ALA A 152 36.00 11.31 -98.30
C ALA A 152 37.21 12.22 -98.06
#